data_AF-A0A2I2GAC7-F1
#
_entry.id   AF-A0A2I2GAC7-F1
#
_cell.length_a   1.000
_cell.length_b   1.000
_cell.length_c   1.000
_cell.angle_alpha   90.00
_cell.angle_beta   90.00
_cell.angle_gamma   90.00
#
_symmetry.space_group_name_H-M   'P 1'
#
loop_
_entity.id
_entity.type
_entity.pdbx_description
1 polymer ?
#
loop_
_entity_poly.entity_id
_entity_poly.type
_entity_poly.pdbx_seq_one_letter_code
_entity_poly.pdbx_strand_id
1 'polypeptide(L)'
;MCEDALYAAVTACIKDGFQDSISSAIVMLMVCLGKLYSSPASVDEAIGYLNGGAQLLAWIPMETSLDHAQAHALSAMCFAKLSMLSTASVYLQRGSAILHRFLLEKVLKPHGTKLTTRTTSIRLYWVLLNMERDLNSETKLESSSQLSELEDRLPLPFECMAQEPSTASQLHSPYASVIDSCYSLFLAETSLRQILWRVACAPELQESTAHNPHPSRALEVIAELEVQLSEWLVCIPGSAGWSPVAGAGTISSLSSRIKLQYWLCRFHIYKVALYRSFQVPYQMVFPESISQTWTEATLVAAMNCLLVFVSEGVVPEDIMTNR
;
A
#
# COMPACT_ATOMS: atom_id res chain seq x y z
N MET A 1 -12.80 2.75 -6.00
CA MET A 1 -13.93 3.66 -6.33
C MET A 1 -13.92 4.87 -5.42
N CYS A 2 -14.43 6.02 -5.88
CA CYS A 2 -14.76 7.11 -4.96
C CYS A 2 -16.05 6.77 -4.17
N GLU A 3 -16.22 7.38 -3.00
CA GLU A 3 -17.35 7.08 -2.10
C GLU A 3 -18.70 7.31 -2.78
N ASP A 4 -18.87 8.39 -3.54
CA ASP A 4 -20.11 8.68 -4.26
C ASP A 4 -20.48 7.59 -5.27
N ALA A 5 -19.49 7.09 -6.02
CA ALA A 5 -19.71 6.04 -7.01
C ALA A 5 -20.07 4.71 -6.33
N LEU A 6 -19.45 4.42 -5.19
CA LEU A 6 -19.78 3.26 -4.38
C LEU A 6 -21.18 3.36 -3.79
N TYR A 7 -21.52 4.50 -3.19
CA TYR A 7 -22.83 4.73 -2.62
C TYR A 7 -23.92 4.60 -3.68
N ALA A 8 -23.71 5.16 -4.87
CA ALA A 8 -24.62 5.01 -5.99
C ALA A 8 -24.77 3.54 -6.43
N ALA A 9 -23.66 2.80 -6.56
CA ALA A 9 -23.68 1.39 -6.94
C ALA A 9 -24.40 0.51 -5.89
N VAL A 10 -24.13 0.72 -4.60
CA VAL A 10 -24.78 0.01 -3.50
C VAL A 10 -26.26 0.34 -3.45
N THR A 11 -26.63 1.62 -3.58
CA THR A 11 -28.04 2.06 -3.59
C THR A 11 -28.80 1.43 -4.76
N ALA A 12 -28.18 1.37 -5.95
CA ALA A 12 -28.77 0.69 -7.10
C ALA A 12 -28.96 -0.82 -6.84
N CYS A 13 -27.96 -1.50 -6.26
CA CYS A 13 -28.07 -2.92 -5.92
C CYS A 13 -29.15 -3.19 -4.87
N ILE A 14 -29.33 -2.30 -3.89
CA ILE A 14 -30.39 -2.42 -2.88
C ILE A 14 -31.77 -2.26 -3.51
N LYS A 15 -31.91 -1.30 -4.43
CA LYS A 15 -33.19 -0.96 -5.05
C LYS A 15 -33.61 -1.97 -6.11
N ASP A 16 -32.69 -2.32 -7.00
CA ASP A 16 -32.98 -3.06 -8.24
C ASP A 16 -32.43 -4.50 -8.19
N GLY A 17 -31.77 -4.90 -7.12
CA GLY A 17 -31.06 -6.18 -7.01
C GLY A 17 -29.72 -6.18 -7.77
N PHE A 18 -29.00 -7.29 -7.69
CA PHE A 18 -27.78 -7.48 -8.46
C PHE A 18 -28.08 -7.70 -9.94
N GLN A 19 -27.39 -6.96 -10.80
CA GLN A 19 -27.55 -6.96 -12.24
C GLN A 19 -26.32 -7.57 -12.92
N ASP A 20 -26.44 -7.93 -14.20
CA ASP A 20 -25.32 -8.41 -15.03
C ASP A 20 -24.38 -7.25 -15.41
N SER A 21 -23.67 -6.71 -14.42
CA SER A 21 -22.87 -5.49 -14.53
C SER A 21 -21.62 -5.52 -13.65
N ILE A 22 -20.59 -4.78 -14.08
CA ILE A 22 -19.33 -4.69 -13.33
C ILE A 22 -19.54 -4.08 -11.94
N SER A 23 -20.45 -3.10 -11.83
CA SER A 23 -20.80 -2.47 -10.56
C SER A 23 -21.41 -3.47 -9.57
N SER A 24 -22.27 -4.38 -10.04
CA SER A 24 -22.82 -5.45 -9.19
C SER A 24 -21.74 -6.42 -8.73
N ALA A 25 -20.81 -6.79 -9.61
CA ALA A 25 -19.66 -7.62 -9.23
C ALA A 25 -18.80 -6.95 -8.15
N ILE A 26 -18.50 -5.65 -8.28
CA ILE A 26 -17.77 -4.89 -7.28
C ILE A 26 -18.51 -4.89 -5.93
N VAL A 27 -19.81 -4.59 -5.92
CA VAL A 27 -20.60 -4.56 -4.68
C VAL A 27 -20.61 -5.93 -4.01
N MET A 28 -20.81 -7.03 -4.77
CA MET A 28 -20.75 -8.39 -4.22
C MET A 28 -19.39 -8.68 -3.57
N LEU A 29 -18.29 -8.36 -4.26
CA LEU A 29 -16.94 -8.62 -3.76
C LEU A 29 -16.60 -7.77 -2.54
N MET A 30 -17.09 -6.53 -2.46
CA MET A 30 -16.96 -5.69 -1.27
C MET A 30 -17.75 -6.25 -0.08
N VAL A 31 -18.98 -6.74 -0.31
CA VAL A 31 -19.76 -7.42 0.73
C VAL A 31 -19.06 -8.70 1.19
N CYS A 32 -18.48 -9.46 0.25
CA CYS A 32 -17.67 -10.64 0.56
C CYS A 32 -16.51 -10.28 1.48
N LEU A 33 -15.67 -9.30 1.12
CA LEU A 33 -14.56 -8.86 1.98
C LEU A 33 -15.06 -8.40 3.35
N GLY A 34 -16.12 -7.58 3.37
CA GLY A 34 -16.72 -7.13 4.64
C GLY A 34 -17.08 -8.29 5.55
N LYS A 35 -17.69 -9.35 5.01
CA LYS A 35 -18.02 -10.57 5.77
C LYS A 35 -16.78 -11.37 6.19
N LEU A 36 -15.81 -11.54 5.31
CA LEU A 36 -14.56 -12.26 5.61
C LEU A 36 -13.75 -11.60 6.74
N TYR A 37 -13.80 -10.27 6.85
CA TYR A 37 -13.10 -9.53 7.91
C TYR A 37 -13.93 -9.30 9.18
N SER A 38 -15.27 -9.41 9.11
CA SER A 38 -16.13 -9.16 10.28
C SER A 38 -16.21 -10.34 11.24
N SER A 39 -16.29 -11.57 10.73
CA SER A 39 -16.42 -12.77 11.57
C SER A 39 -16.03 -14.06 10.84
N PRO A 40 -15.35 -15.00 11.50
CA PRO A 40 -15.13 -16.35 10.97
C PRO A 40 -16.43 -17.10 10.67
N ALA A 41 -17.52 -16.79 11.39
CA ALA A 41 -18.80 -17.47 11.21
C ALA A 41 -19.52 -17.08 9.91
N SER A 42 -19.11 -15.99 9.24
CA SER A 42 -19.73 -15.50 8.00
C SER A 42 -19.05 -15.98 6.72
N VAL A 43 -18.10 -16.92 6.81
CA VAL A 43 -17.35 -17.42 5.65
C VAL A 43 -18.27 -18.06 4.61
N ASP A 44 -19.22 -18.91 5.02
CA ASP A 44 -20.13 -19.59 4.08
C ASP A 44 -21.00 -18.60 3.30
N GLU A 45 -21.50 -17.57 3.98
CA GLU A 45 -22.26 -16.49 3.34
C GLU A 45 -21.36 -15.67 2.40
N ALA A 46 -20.12 -15.38 2.80
CA ALA A 46 -19.16 -14.65 1.98
C ALA A 46 -18.83 -15.39 0.68
N ILE A 47 -18.68 -16.71 0.72
CA ILE A 47 -18.42 -17.55 -0.46
C ILE A 47 -19.55 -17.40 -1.50
N GLY A 48 -20.80 -17.27 -1.07
CA GLY A 48 -21.92 -17.01 -1.98
C GLY A 48 -21.73 -15.74 -2.81
N TYR A 49 -21.34 -14.64 -2.15
CA TYR A 49 -21.03 -13.37 -2.82
C TYR A 49 -19.77 -13.45 -3.70
N LEU A 50 -18.74 -14.16 -3.26
CA LEU A 50 -17.53 -14.37 -4.05
C LEU A 50 -17.83 -15.12 -5.35
N ASN A 51 -18.59 -16.21 -5.26
CA ASN A 51 -18.97 -17.00 -6.43
C ASN A 51 -19.81 -16.17 -7.42
N GLY A 52 -20.78 -15.40 -6.91
CA GLY A 52 -21.58 -14.50 -7.75
C GLY A 52 -20.74 -13.42 -8.43
N GLY A 53 -19.85 -12.75 -7.68
CA GLY A 53 -18.96 -11.73 -8.22
C GLY A 53 -17.99 -12.29 -9.26
N ALA A 54 -17.37 -13.44 -8.98
CA ALA A 54 -16.45 -14.12 -9.90
C ALA A 54 -17.17 -14.59 -11.17
N GLN A 55 -18.41 -15.08 -11.05
CA GLN A 55 -19.23 -15.50 -12.19
C GLN A 55 -19.58 -14.32 -13.09
N LEU A 56 -19.98 -13.18 -12.52
CA LEU A 56 -20.22 -11.94 -13.27
C LEU A 56 -18.95 -11.51 -14.03
N LEU A 57 -17.79 -11.54 -13.37
CA LEU A 57 -16.51 -11.21 -14.03
C LEU A 57 -16.13 -12.16 -15.16
N ALA A 58 -16.60 -13.41 -15.14
CA ALA A 58 -16.37 -14.37 -16.21
C ALA A 58 -17.30 -14.13 -17.43
N TRP A 59 -18.45 -13.50 -17.23
CA TRP A 59 -19.47 -13.29 -18.26
C TRP A 59 -19.44 -11.89 -18.89
N ILE A 60 -19.06 -10.88 -18.13
CA ILE A 60 -18.98 -9.51 -18.61
C ILE A 60 -17.76 -9.37 -19.55
N PRO A 61 -17.93 -8.79 -20.75
CA PRO A 61 -16.81 -8.54 -21.65
C PRO A 61 -15.73 -7.70 -20.97
N MET A 62 -14.49 -8.17 -20.99
CA MET A 62 -13.38 -7.50 -20.32
C MET A 62 -13.02 -6.19 -21.03
N GLU A 63 -13.13 -5.07 -20.31
CA GLU A 63 -12.76 -3.75 -20.80
C GLU A 63 -11.49 -3.21 -20.14
N THR A 64 -10.74 -2.36 -20.84
CA THR A 64 -9.67 -1.54 -20.26
C THR A 64 -10.24 -0.37 -19.46
N SER A 65 -10.93 -0.68 -18.36
CA SER A 65 -11.53 0.29 -17.46
C SER A 65 -11.05 0.15 -16.02
N LEU A 66 -11.13 1.24 -15.26
CA LEU A 66 -10.75 1.26 -13.85
C LEU A 66 -11.64 0.35 -13.00
N ASP A 67 -12.93 0.24 -13.34
CA ASP A 67 -13.89 -0.61 -12.61
C ASP A 67 -13.56 -2.09 -12.78
N HIS A 68 -13.16 -2.53 -13.99
CA HIS A 68 -12.69 -3.89 -14.21
C HIS A 68 -11.42 -4.20 -13.42
N ALA A 69 -10.45 -3.28 -13.42
CA ALA A 69 -9.23 -3.44 -12.61
C ALA A 69 -9.57 -3.58 -11.11
N GLN A 70 -10.51 -2.77 -10.60
CA GLN A 70 -10.95 -2.83 -9.21
C GLN A 70 -11.67 -4.13 -8.87
N ALA A 71 -12.57 -4.60 -9.73
CA ALA A 71 -13.30 -5.84 -9.50
C ALA A 71 -12.36 -7.06 -9.47
N HIS A 72 -11.37 -7.10 -10.36
CA HIS A 72 -10.33 -8.13 -10.33
C HIS A 72 -9.43 -8.01 -9.08
N ALA A 73 -9.08 -6.80 -8.65
CA ALA A 73 -8.34 -6.57 -7.41
C ALA A 73 -9.09 -7.10 -6.17
N LEU A 74 -10.38 -6.76 -6.06
CA LEU A 74 -11.24 -7.20 -4.97
C LEU A 74 -11.41 -8.72 -4.96
N SER A 75 -11.54 -9.34 -6.14
CA SER A 75 -11.57 -10.81 -6.26
C SER A 75 -10.27 -11.43 -5.77
N ALA A 76 -9.12 -10.88 -6.17
CA ALA A 76 -7.82 -11.35 -5.71
C ALA A 76 -7.72 -11.29 -4.18
N MET A 77 -8.16 -10.17 -3.57
CA MET A 77 -8.17 -10.02 -2.11
C MET A 77 -9.07 -11.04 -1.42
N CYS A 78 -10.27 -11.32 -1.97
CA CYS A 78 -11.17 -12.33 -1.42
C CYS A 78 -10.53 -13.72 -1.43
N PHE A 79 -9.96 -14.12 -2.57
CA PHE A 79 -9.29 -15.42 -2.70
C PHE A 79 -8.04 -15.52 -1.82
N ALA A 80 -7.26 -14.44 -1.69
CA ALA A 80 -6.11 -14.39 -0.80
C ALA A 80 -6.54 -14.59 0.66
N LYS A 81 -7.63 -13.93 1.08
CA LYS A 81 -8.17 -14.06 2.45
C LYS A 81 -8.68 -15.48 2.76
N LEU A 82 -9.11 -16.22 1.73
CA LEU A 82 -9.47 -17.63 1.81
C LEU A 82 -8.27 -18.59 1.61
N SER A 83 -7.04 -18.06 1.61
CA SER A 83 -5.79 -18.82 1.37
C SER A 83 -5.74 -19.53 0.00
N MET A 84 -6.55 -19.10 -0.97
CA MET A 84 -6.55 -19.59 -2.34
C MET A 84 -5.57 -18.81 -3.21
N LEU A 85 -4.29 -18.85 -2.85
CA LEU A 85 -3.26 -17.95 -3.39
C LEU A 85 -3.05 -18.09 -4.91
N SER A 86 -3.15 -19.31 -5.46
CA SER A 86 -3.06 -19.52 -6.91
C SER A 86 -4.20 -18.83 -7.66
N THR A 87 -5.43 -18.92 -7.16
CA THR A 87 -6.58 -18.24 -7.73
C THR A 87 -6.46 -16.72 -7.55
N ALA A 88 -6.03 -16.28 -6.37
CA ALA A 88 -5.76 -14.87 -6.10
C ALA A 88 -4.75 -14.28 -7.11
N SER A 89 -3.67 -15.00 -7.40
CA SER A 89 -2.67 -14.62 -8.40
C SER A 89 -3.27 -14.43 -9.79
N VAL A 90 -4.16 -15.34 -10.24
CA VAL A 90 -4.81 -15.21 -11.56
C VAL A 90 -5.65 -13.94 -11.65
N TYR A 91 -6.45 -13.63 -10.62
CA TYR A 91 -7.23 -12.40 -10.58
C TYR A 91 -6.36 -11.16 -10.47
N LEU A 92 -5.28 -11.23 -9.69
CA LEU A 92 -4.32 -10.16 -9.53
C LEU A 92 -3.66 -9.81 -10.86
N GLN A 93 -3.09 -10.79 -11.56
CA GLN A 93 -2.46 -10.60 -12.87
C GLN A 93 -3.42 -9.99 -13.90
N ARG A 94 -4.70 -10.41 -13.91
CA ARG A 94 -5.73 -9.81 -14.77
C ARG A 94 -5.98 -8.35 -14.42
N GLY A 95 -6.19 -8.05 -13.14
CA GLY A 95 -6.40 -6.68 -12.64
C GLY A 95 -5.23 -5.77 -12.98
N SER A 96 -4.00 -6.27 -12.79
CA SER A 96 -2.76 -5.57 -13.09
C SER A 96 -2.58 -5.30 -14.59
N ALA A 97 -2.87 -6.27 -15.45
CA ALA A 97 -2.80 -6.08 -16.91
C ALA A 97 -3.81 -5.04 -17.41
N ILE A 98 -5.04 -5.05 -16.88
CA ILE A 98 -6.07 -4.06 -17.19
C ILE A 98 -5.63 -2.67 -16.73
N LEU A 99 -5.15 -2.57 -15.48
CA LEU A 99 -4.71 -1.30 -14.91
C LEU A 99 -3.50 -0.73 -15.64
N HIS A 100 -2.51 -1.57 -15.96
CA HIS A 100 -1.31 -1.16 -16.70
C HIS A 100 -1.69 -0.46 -18.02
N ARG A 101 -2.57 -1.09 -18.82
CA ARG A 101 -3.07 -0.49 -20.07
C ARG A 101 -3.85 0.80 -19.81
N PHE A 102 -4.74 0.80 -18.81
CA PHE A 102 -5.50 1.99 -18.44
C PHE A 102 -4.58 3.17 -18.07
N LEU A 103 -3.52 2.93 -17.28
CA LEU A 103 -2.56 3.94 -16.88
C LEU A 103 -1.82 4.52 -18.09
N LEU A 104 -1.32 3.66 -18.99
CA LEU A 104 -0.64 4.09 -20.21
C LEU A 104 -1.54 4.88 -21.16
N GLU A 105 -2.82 4.52 -21.26
CA GLU A 105 -3.75 5.13 -22.20
C GLU A 105 -4.41 6.41 -21.69
N LYS A 106 -4.69 6.48 -20.39
CA LYS A 106 -5.54 7.52 -19.80
C LYS A 106 -4.81 8.40 -18.79
N VAL A 107 -3.85 7.87 -18.04
CA VAL A 107 -3.26 8.62 -16.91
C VAL A 107 -1.92 9.25 -17.27
N LEU A 108 -1.06 8.50 -17.93
CA LEU A 108 0.29 8.94 -18.31
C LEU A 108 0.30 9.77 -19.60
N LYS A 109 -0.84 9.87 -20.31
CA LYS A 109 -1.01 10.77 -21.44
C LYS A 109 -1.45 12.15 -20.95
N PRO A 110 -0.97 13.25 -21.56
CA PRO A 110 -1.14 14.62 -21.06
C PRO A 110 -2.57 15.20 -21.19
N HIS A 111 -3.61 14.42 -21.44
CA HIS A 111 -4.94 14.96 -21.79
C HIS A 111 -6.10 14.43 -20.94
N GLY A 112 -6.83 15.37 -20.33
CA GLY A 112 -8.27 15.27 -20.07
C GLY A 112 -8.77 14.32 -18.98
N THR A 113 -7.91 13.54 -18.33
CA THR A 113 -8.36 12.64 -17.27
C THR A 113 -8.76 13.41 -16.01
N LYS A 114 -9.99 13.18 -15.56
CA LYS A 114 -10.52 13.77 -14.32
C LYS A 114 -9.57 13.46 -13.17
N LEU A 115 -9.32 14.46 -12.32
CA LEU A 115 -8.42 14.33 -11.17
C LEU A 115 -8.78 13.12 -10.31
N THR A 116 -10.07 12.93 -10.01
CA THR A 116 -10.57 11.77 -9.24
C THR A 116 -10.20 10.42 -9.84
N THR A 117 -10.32 10.28 -11.16
CA THR A 117 -9.93 9.07 -11.90
C THR A 117 -8.42 8.84 -11.84
N ARG A 118 -7.62 9.90 -12.01
CA ARG A 118 -6.16 9.84 -11.89
C ARG A 118 -5.73 9.42 -10.48
N THR A 119 -6.25 10.07 -9.46
CA THR A 119 -5.96 9.76 -8.05
C THR A 119 -6.36 8.32 -7.71
N THR A 120 -7.56 7.88 -8.12
CA THR A 120 -8.04 6.52 -7.83
C THR A 120 -7.21 5.44 -8.55
N SER A 121 -6.78 5.69 -9.78
CA SER A 121 -5.95 4.74 -10.53
C SER A 121 -4.53 4.66 -9.98
N ILE A 122 -3.93 5.76 -9.52
CA ILE A 122 -2.64 5.74 -8.81
C ILE A 122 -2.74 4.99 -7.48
N ARG A 123 -3.83 5.19 -6.72
CA ARG A 123 -4.07 4.43 -5.47
C ARG A 123 -4.18 2.93 -5.76
N LEU A 124 -4.97 2.55 -6.75
CA LEU A 124 -5.12 1.14 -7.14
C LEU A 124 -3.80 0.54 -7.63
N TYR A 125 -2.99 1.32 -8.35
CA TYR A 125 -1.66 0.91 -8.82
C TYR A 125 -0.78 0.44 -7.66
N TRP A 126 -0.64 1.27 -6.63
CA TRP A 126 0.20 0.93 -5.48
C TRP A 126 -0.35 -0.23 -4.65
N VAL A 127 -1.68 -0.35 -4.56
CA VAL A 127 -2.33 -1.49 -3.91
C VAL A 127 -2.04 -2.80 -4.65
N LEU A 128 -2.22 -2.83 -5.97
CA LEU A 128 -1.96 -4.03 -6.78
C LEU A 128 -0.47 -4.40 -6.74
N LEU A 129 0.43 -3.41 -6.87
CA LEU A 129 1.87 -3.66 -6.85
C LEU A 129 2.34 -4.22 -5.49
N ASN A 130 1.83 -3.70 -4.37
CA ASN A 130 2.13 -4.24 -3.05
C ASN A 130 1.59 -5.67 -2.88
N MET A 131 0.37 -5.93 -3.36
CA MET A 131 -0.22 -7.27 -3.33
C MET A 131 0.57 -8.28 -4.19
N GLU A 132 1.10 -7.86 -5.33
CA GLU A 132 1.96 -8.71 -6.17
C GLU A 132 3.24 -9.10 -5.44
N ARG A 133 3.87 -8.15 -4.75
CA ARG A 133 5.07 -8.41 -3.94
C ARG A 133 4.77 -9.37 -2.79
N ASP A 134 3.64 -9.21 -2.11
CA ASP A 134 3.21 -10.12 -1.04
C ASP A 134 2.99 -11.53 -1.57
N LEU A 135 2.17 -11.69 -2.61
CA LEU A 135 1.92 -13.01 -3.19
C LEU A 135 3.18 -13.66 -3.76
N ASN A 136 4.08 -12.87 -4.35
CA ASN A 136 5.35 -13.37 -4.87
C ASN A 136 6.28 -13.86 -3.75
N SER A 137 6.24 -13.23 -2.57
CA SER A 137 6.99 -13.69 -1.41
C SER A 137 6.48 -15.02 -0.86
N GLU A 138 5.19 -15.31 -1.00
CA GLU A 138 4.56 -16.52 -0.46
C GLU A 138 4.51 -17.70 -1.45
N THR A 139 4.17 -17.45 -2.71
CA THR A 139 3.95 -18.52 -3.70
C THR A 139 4.98 -18.58 -4.82
N LYS A 140 5.86 -17.58 -4.94
CA LYS A 140 6.73 -17.35 -6.11
C LYS A 140 5.91 -17.34 -7.41
N LEU A 141 5.44 -16.17 -7.80
CA LEU A 141 4.67 -15.99 -9.01
C LEU A 141 5.49 -16.44 -10.23
N GLU A 142 4.85 -17.13 -11.18
CA GLU A 142 5.51 -17.57 -12.42
C GLU A 142 5.97 -16.37 -13.27
N SER A 143 5.24 -15.26 -13.19
CA SER A 143 5.59 -14.00 -13.84
C SER A 143 5.10 -12.81 -13.02
N SER A 144 5.98 -11.80 -12.89
CA SER A 144 5.60 -10.48 -12.38
C SER A 144 4.78 -9.74 -13.45
N SER A 145 3.86 -8.88 -13.02
CA SER A 145 3.14 -8.03 -13.97
C SER A 145 4.03 -6.91 -14.50
N GLN A 146 3.53 -6.21 -15.51
CA GLN A 146 4.18 -5.02 -16.06
C GLN A 146 3.99 -3.77 -15.20
N LEU A 147 3.30 -3.85 -14.05
CA LEU A 147 3.11 -2.69 -13.18
C LEU A 147 4.43 -2.14 -12.61
N SER A 148 5.41 -3.01 -12.34
CA SER A 148 6.74 -2.57 -11.86
C SER A 148 7.47 -1.68 -12.86
N GLU A 149 7.16 -1.76 -14.17
CA GLU A 149 7.75 -0.90 -15.20
C GLU A 149 7.30 0.57 -15.08
N LEU A 150 6.25 0.84 -14.30
CA LEU A 150 5.69 2.18 -14.08
C LEU A 150 6.12 2.81 -12.75
N GLU A 151 6.94 2.14 -11.95
CA GLU A 151 7.28 2.53 -10.58
C GLU A 151 7.93 3.92 -10.51
N ASP A 152 8.84 4.22 -11.45
CA ASP A 152 9.51 5.53 -11.55
C ASP A 152 8.66 6.61 -12.25
N ARG A 153 7.48 6.25 -12.77
CA ARG A 153 6.62 7.14 -13.58
C ARG A 153 5.39 7.62 -12.83
N LEU A 154 5.07 7.01 -11.70
CA LEU A 154 3.88 7.32 -10.92
C LEU A 154 4.30 7.86 -9.55
N PRO A 155 3.69 8.96 -9.08
CA PRO A 155 4.02 9.51 -7.78
C PRO A 155 3.54 8.57 -6.68
N LEU A 156 4.24 8.58 -5.55
CA LEU A 156 3.73 8.01 -4.31
C LEU A 156 2.39 8.67 -3.96
N PRO A 157 1.46 7.97 -3.29
CA PRO A 157 0.13 8.49 -3.01
C PRO A 157 0.13 9.53 -1.87
N PHE A 158 1.15 10.41 -1.79
CA PHE A 158 1.29 11.47 -0.80
C PHE A 158 0.19 12.52 -0.93
N GLU A 159 -0.03 13.02 -2.14
CA GLU A 159 -1.10 13.99 -2.46
C GLU A 159 -2.50 13.43 -2.16
N CYS A 160 -2.63 12.10 -2.10
CA CYS A 160 -3.87 11.43 -1.77
C CYS A 160 -4.16 11.40 -0.27
N MET A 161 -3.13 11.55 0.58
CA MET A 161 -3.23 11.61 2.04
C MET A 161 -3.49 13.03 2.53
N ALA A 162 -2.95 14.02 1.82
CA ALA A 162 -3.10 15.44 2.15
C ALA A 162 -4.46 16.04 1.76
N GLN A 163 -5.37 15.26 1.16
CA GLN A 163 -6.72 15.72 0.89
C GLN A 163 -7.45 15.90 2.23
N GLU A 164 -7.53 17.16 2.69
CA GLU A 164 -8.47 17.53 3.75
C GLU A 164 -9.87 17.04 3.38
N PRO A 165 -10.67 16.60 4.36
CA PRO A 165 -12.01 16.09 4.11
C PRO A 165 -12.75 17.13 3.27
N SER A 166 -13.11 16.72 2.06
CA SER A 166 -13.94 17.49 1.16
C SER A 166 -15.08 18.10 1.97
N THR A 167 -15.42 19.35 1.69
CA THR A 167 -16.56 20.09 2.29
C THR A 167 -17.92 19.38 2.20
N ALA A 168 -17.98 18.18 1.60
CA ALA A 168 -19.07 17.21 1.68
C ALA A 168 -19.23 16.52 3.06
N SER A 169 -18.29 16.70 3.99
CA SER A 169 -18.33 16.21 5.38
C SER A 169 -19.35 16.92 6.30
N GLN A 170 -20.27 17.72 5.74
CA GLN A 170 -21.40 18.30 6.49
C GLN A 170 -22.52 17.30 6.81
N LEU A 171 -22.47 16.07 6.30
CA LEU A 171 -23.28 15.00 6.89
C LEU A 171 -22.57 14.49 8.14
N HIS A 172 -23.05 14.93 9.30
CA HIS A 172 -22.71 14.47 10.66
C HIS A 172 -22.96 12.96 10.83
N SER A 173 -22.19 12.12 10.15
CA SER A 173 -22.18 10.67 10.34
C SER A 173 -20.91 10.30 11.13
N PRO A 174 -21.03 9.65 12.30
CA PRO A 174 -19.86 9.20 13.05
C PRO A 174 -18.96 8.25 12.23
N TYR A 175 -19.54 7.57 11.22
CA TYR A 175 -18.82 6.69 10.31
C TYR A 175 -17.86 7.42 9.38
N ALA A 176 -18.12 8.69 9.03
CA ALA A 176 -17.24 9.47 8.15
C ALA A 176 -15.85 9.66 8.80
N SER A 177 -15.81 9.97 10.11
CA SER A 177 -14.54 10.18 10.83
C SER A 177 -13.66 8.94 10.93
N VAL A 178 -14.25 7.74 11.03
CA VAL A 178 -13.53 6.47 11.09
C VAL A 178 -13.00 6.10 9.70
N ILE A 179 -13.80 6.31 8.66
CA ILE A 179 -13.37 6.05 7.28
C ILE A 179 -12.23 6.99 6.90
N ASP A 180 -12.35 8.29 7.20
CA ASP A 180 -11.33 9.30 6.87
C ASP A 180 -9.97 8.98 7.53
N SER A 181 -9.98 8.55 8.80
CA SER A 181 -8.76 8.20 9.53
C SER A 181 -8.16 6.86 9.07
N CYS A 182 -8.95 5.79 8.93
CA CYS A 182 -8.48 4.49 8.46
C CYS A 182 -7.97 4.55 7.02
N TYR A 183 -8.64 5.31 6.16
CA TYR A 183 -8.26 5.46 4.76
C TYR A 183 -6.91 6.15 4.61
N SER A 184 -6.70 7.24 5.35
CA SER A 184 -5.43 7.97 5.34
C SER A 184 -4.27 7.11 5.84
N LEU A 185 -4.50 6.35 6.93
CA LEU A 185 -3.53 5.39 7.45
C LEU A 185 -3.22 4.27 6.45
N PHE A 186 -4.22 3.74 5.75
CA PHE A 186 -4.01 2.71 4.72
C PHE A 186 -3.13 3.22 3.55
N LEU A 187 -3.34 4.46 3.11
CA LEU A 187 -2.48 5.07 2.08
C LEU A 187 -1.07 5.37 2.61
N ALA A 188 -0.95 5.77 3.88
CA ALA A 188 0.33 5.96 4.55
C ALA A 188 1.11 4.64 4.60
N GLU A 189 0.46 3.56 4.99
CA GLU A 189 1.05 2.23 4.94
C GLU A 189 1.49 1.85 3.52
N THR A 190 0.59 2.01 2.54
CA THR A 190 0.85 1.65 1.14
C THR A 190 2.09 2.34 0.58
N SER A 191 2.25 3.63 0.88
CA SER A 191 3.41 4.43 0.45
C SER A 191 4.68 4.08 1.23
N LEU A 192 4.58 3.82 2.54
CA LEU A 192 5.72 3.43 3.36
C LEU A 192 6.28 2.07 2.96
N ARG A 193 5.42 1.12 2.63
CA ARG A 193 5.82 -0.20 2.09
C ARG A 193 6.63 -0.07 0.81
N GLN A 194 6.32 0.93 -0.02
CA GLN A 194 7.09 1.21 -1.23
C GLN A 194 8.49 1.75 -0.91
N ILE A 195 8.62 2.66 0.06
CA ILE A 195 9.94 3.13 0.51
C ILE A 195 10.76 1.96 1.09
N LEU A 196 10.15 1.14 1.95
CA LEU A 196 10.77 -0.06 2.50
C LEU A 196 11.23 -1.04 1.41
N TRP A 197 10.42 -1.26 0.38
CA TRP A 197 10.79 -2.10 -0.75
C TRP A 197 12.02 -1.56 -1.49
N ARG A 198 12.07 -0.24 -1.75
CA ARG A 198 13.24 0.38 -2.38
C ARG A 198 14.49 0.22 -1.52
N VAL A 199 14.39 0.39 -0.21
CA VAL A 199 15.51 0.14 0.71
C VAL A 199 16.00 -1.31 0.60
N ALA A 200 15.08 -2.26 0.52
CA ALA A 200 15.40 -3.69 0.49
C ALA A 200 15.91 -4.19 -0.87
N CYS A 201 15.55 -3.54 -1.98
CA CYS A 201 15.79 -4.06 -3.33
C CYS A 201 16.69 -3.17 -4.20
N ALA A 202 16.98 -1.93 -3.81
CA ALA A 202 17.87 -1.05 -4.57
C ALA A 202 19.25 -1.70 -4.74
N PRO A 203 19.72 -1.97 -5.99
CA PRO A 203 21.02 -2.58 -6.25
C PRO A 203 22.19 -1.81 -5.64
N GLU A 204 22.07 -0.48 -5.54
CA GLU A 204 23.03 0.44 -4.94
C GLU A 204 23.23 0.15 -3.43
N LEU A 205 22.17 -0.32 -2.77
CA LEU A 205 22.12 -0.57 -1.33
C LEU A 205 22.51 -2.01 -0.95
N GLN A 206 22.54 -2.94 -1.92
CA GLN A 206 22.83 -4.35 -1.64
C GLN A 206 24.27 -4.59 -1.16
N GLU A 207 24.41 -5.40 -0.10
CA GLU A 207 25.69 -5.74 0.55
C GLU A 207 26.59 -6.60 -0.36
N SER A 208 26.02 -7.37 -1.30
CA SER A 208 26.76 -8.35 -2.12
C SER A 208 27.54 -7.75 -3.30
N THR A 209 27.39 -6.46 -3.59
CA THR A 209 28.18 -5.76 -4.61
C THR A 209 29.51 -5.30 -4.00
N ALA A 210 30.37 -6.27 -3.66
CA ALA A 210 31.78 -6.04 -3.28
C ALA A 210 32.58 -5.27 -4.35
N HIS A 211 31.99 -5.04 -5.53
CA HIS A 211 32.52 -4.26 -6.64
C HIS A 211 31.52 -3.24 -7.16
N ASN A 212 30.76 -2.55 -6.30
CA ASN A 212 29.96 -1.43 -6.75
C ASN A 212 30.91 -0.26 -7.13
N PRO A 213 31.08 0.08 -8.42
CA PRO A 213 32.12 1.01 -8.86
C PRO A 213 31.79 2.48 -8.52
N HIS A 214 30.62 2.75 -7.94
CA HIS A 214 30.09 4.10 -7.70
C HIS A 214 29.50 4.25 -6.29
N PRO A 215 30.34 4.40 -5.24
CA PRO A 215 29.88 4.64 -3.87
C PRO A 215 29.04 5.91 -3.73
N SER A 216 29.20 6.89 -4.63
CA SER A 216 28.40 8.13 -4.66
C SER A 216 26.91 7.86 -4.90
N ARG A 217 26.56 6.88 -5.74
CA ARG A 217 25.15 6.57 -6.05
C ARG A 217 24.40 6.01 -4.84
N ALA A 218 25.06 5.21 -4.00
CA ALA A 218 24.43 4.70 -2.78
C ALA A 218 24.08 5.84 -1.82
N LEU A 219 24.95 6.84 -1.69
CA LEU A 219 24.68 8.03 -0.86
C LEU A 219 23.55 8.89 -1.43
N GLU A 220 23.48 9.04 -2.76
CA GLU A 220 22.38 9.73 -3.43
C GLU A 220 21.03 9.03 -3.16
N VAL A 221 21.00 7.70 -3.27
CA VAL A 221 19.80 6.90 -2.98
C VAL A 221 19.41 6.98 -1.50
N ILE A 222 20.38 6.93 -0.57
CA ILE A 222 20.11 7.10 0.87
C ILE A 222 19.48 8.47 1.13
N ALA A 223 20.07 9.55 0.61
CA ALA A 223 19.56 10.91 0.78
C ALA A 223 18.16 11.08 0.18
N GLU A 224 17.92 10.49 -1.00
CA GLU A 224 16.59 10.48 -1.62
C GLU A 224 15.55 9.77 -0.74
N LEU A 225 15.89 8.60 -0.18
CA LEU A 225 14.99 7.84 0.70
C LEU A 225 14.72 8.57 2.02
N GLU A 226 15.71 9.29 2.57
CA GLU A 226 15.52 10.15 3.74
C GLU A 226 14.54 11.29 3.46
N VAL A 227 14.66 11.93 2.29
CA VAL A 227 13.74 12.98 1.85
C VAL A 227 12.33 12.42 1.69
N GLN A 228 12.17 11.30 0.97
CA GLN A 228 10.87 10.66 0.79
C GLN A 228 10.21 10.28 2.11
N LEU A 229 10.97 9.75 3.07
CA LEU A 229 10.45 9.38 4.38
C LEU A 229 10.09 10.59 5.23
N SER A 230 10.82 11.70 5.09
CA SER A 230 10.52 12.97 5.75
C SER A 230 9.26 13.63 5.16
N GLU A 231 9.12 13.61 3.83
CA GLU A 231 7.91 14.07 3.14
C GLU A 231 6.70 13.23 3.54
N TRP A 232 6.85 11.90 3.52
CA TRP A 232 5.82 10.96 3.96
C TRP A 232 5.31 11.29 5.37
N LEU A 233 6.22 11.59 6.30
CA LEU A 233 5.87 11.91 7.69
C LEU A 233 4.97 13.16 7.78
N VAL A 234 5.20 14.16 6.94
CA VAL A 234 4.43 15.42 6.92
C VAL A 234 3.11 15.27 6.17
N CYS A 235 2.99 14.30 5.25
CA CYS A 235 1.79 14.07 4.47
C CYS A 235 0.67 13.31 5.20
N ILE A 236 0.94 12.75 6.39
CA ILE A 236 -0.10 12.09 7.19
C ILE A 236 -1.00 13.17 7.81
N PRO A 237 -2.31 13.19 7.49
CA PRO A 237 -3.19 14.25 7.97
C PRO A 237 -3.37 14.14 9.48
N GLY A 238 -3.42 15.28 10.16
CA GLY A 238 -3.64 15.33 11.62
C GLY A 238 -4.95 14.68 12.05
N SER A 239 -5.96 14.63 11.17
CA SER A 239 -7.24 13.93 11.39
C SER A 239 -7.09 12.42 11.55
N ALA A 240 -6.01 11.81 11.05
CA ALA A 240 -5.69 10.40 11.31
C ALA A 240 -5.27 10.15 12.77
N GLY A 241 -4.92 11.22 13.50
CA GLY A 241 -4.47 11.14 14.89
C GLY A 241 -3.17 10.34 15.05
N TRP A 242 -2.41 10.15 13.98
CA TRP A 242 -1.21 9.31 14.00
C TRP A 242 0.01 10.06 14.54
N SER A 243 0.91 9.34 15.20
CA SER A 243 2.20 9.86 15.67
C SER A 243 3.27 8.77 15.56
N PRO A 244 4.51 9.10 15.18
CA PRO A 244 5.60 8.14 15.20
C PRO A 244 6.00 7.74 16.63
N VAL A 245 5.59 8.51 17.65
CA VAL A 245 5.97 8.26 19.04
C VAL A 245 5.14 7.11 19.62
N ALA A 246 5.82 6.20 20.30
CA ALA A 246 5.24 5.07 20.99
C ALA A 246 4.19 5.53 22.02
N GLY A 247 2.98 4.96 21.95
CA GLY A 247 1.86 5.30 22.84
C GLY A 247 1.20 6.66 22.58
N ALA A 248 1.68 7.45 21.62
CA ALA A 248 1.07 8.73 21.24
C ALA A 248 0.12 8.56 20.04
N GLY A 249 -0.93 9.38 19.98
CA GLY A 249 -1.92 9.34 18.91
C GLY A 249 -2.86 8.13 19.00
N THR A 250 -3.51 7.79 17.89
CA THR A 250 -4.41 6.65 17.76
C THR A 250 -3.65 5.34 17.95
N ILE A 251 -4.09 4.51 18.91
CA ILE A 251 -3.52 3.17 19.16
C ILE A 251 -4.49 2.13 18.57
N SER A 252 -4.11 1.56 17.43
CA SER A 252 -4.84 0.51 16.72
C SER A 252 -3.84 -0.38 15.99
N SER A 253 -4.22 -1.61 15.62
CA SER A 253 -3.30 -2.54 14.95
C SER A 253 -2.70 -1.94 13.67
N LEU A 254 -3.50 -1.19 12.89
CA LEU A 254 -3.02 -0.48 11.69
C LEU A 254 -2.04 0.64 12.05
N SER A 255 -2.37 1.48 13.03
CA SER A 255 -1.51 2.59 13.47
C SER A 255 -0.17 2.09 14.00
N SER A 256 -0.20 1.09 14.89
CA SER A 256 1.00 0.47 15.47
C SER A 256 1.87 -0.19 14.40
N ARG A 257 1.25 -0.88 13.42
CA ARG A 257 1.96 -1.46 12.27
C ARG A 257 2.69 -0.39 11.45
N ILE A 258 2.04 0.75 11.18
CA ILE A 258 2.65 1.88 10.46
C ILE A 258 3.82 2.47 11.25
N LYS A 259 3.68 2.64 12.58
CA LYS A 259 4.79 3.11 13.44
C LYS A 259 5.99 2.17 13.37
N LEU A 260 5.75 0.86 13.48
CA LEU A 260 6.81 -0.15 13.37
C LEU A 260 7.48 -0.10 12.00
N GLN A 261 6.70 -0.08 10.91
CA GLN A 261 7.23 0.05 9.56
C GLN A 261 8.04 1.34 9.38
N TYR A 262 7.62 2.45 9.99
CA TYR A 262 8.31 3.74 9.88
C TYR A 262 9.69 3.66 10.53
N TRP A 263 9.74 3.17 11.77
CA TRP A 263 11.00 3.01 12.49
C TRP A 263 11.90 1.95 11.87
N LEU A 264 11.34 0.85 11.35
CA LEU A 264 12.09 -0.14 10.57
C LEU A 264 12.67 0.47 9.29
N CYS A 265 11.90 1.30 8.59
CA CYS A 265 12.37 1.99 7.39
C CYS A 265 13.56 2.89 7.71
N ARG A 266 13.46 3.71 8.76
CA ARG A 266 14.59 4.53 9.24
C ARG A 266 15.79 3.67 9.60
N PHE A 267 15.57 2.62 10.37
CA PHE A 267 16.63 1.70 10.77
C PHE A 267 17.35 1.11 9.56
N HIS A 268 16.63 0.62 8.56
CA HIS A 268 17.24 0.04 7.36
C HIS A 268 18.00 1.05 6.52
N ILE A 269 17.48 2.28 6.34
CA ILE A 269 18.20 3.36 5.64
C ILE A 269 19.54 3.64 6.33
N TYR A 270 19.54 3.89 7.64
CA TYR A 270 20.76 4.24 8.38
C TYR A 270 21.70 3.05 8.56
N LYS A 271 21.18 1.83 8.71
CA LYS A 271 21.99 0.61 8.75
C LYS A 271 22.84 0.49 7.49
N VAL A 272 22.24 0.71 6.31
CA VAL A 272 22.98 0.64 5.05
C VAL A 272 24.00 1.77 4.94
N ALA A 273 23.63 3.01 5.33
CA ALA A 273 24.55 4.15 5.35
C ALA A 273 25.79 3.86 6.23
N LEU A 274 25.56 3.33 7.42
CA LEU A 274 26.60 2.94 8.38
C LEU A 274 27.46 1.78 7.86
N TYR A 275 26.84 0.75 7.27
CA TYR A 275 27.60 -0.36 6.68
C TYR A 275 28.54 0.12 5.57
N ARG A 276 28.07 1.02 4.70
CA ARG A 276 28.88 1.60 3.63
C ARG A 276 30.00 2.49 4.17
N SER A 277 29.79 3.24 5.25
CA SER A 277 30.86 4.06 5.84
C SER A 277 32.04 3.21 6.34
N PHE A 278 31.79 1.97 6.77
CA PHE A 278 32.81 1.02 7.20
C PHE A 278 33.47 0.21 6.05
N GLN A 279 32.82 0.10 4.89
CA GLN A 279 33.34 -0.67 3.75
C GLN A 279 34.24 0.13 2.81
N VAL A 280 34.16 1.47 2.81
CA VAL A 280 34.95 2.30 1.90
C VAL A 280 36.42 2.33 2.38
N PRO A 281 37.40 1.95 1.55
CA PRO A 281 38.80 2.01 1.96
C PRO A 281 39.21 3.45 2.32
N TYR A 282 40.13 3.57 3.29
CA TYR A 282 40.68 4.76 3.98
C TYR A 282 40.88 6.08 3.20
N GLN A 283 40.69 6.13 1.89
CA GLN A 283 40.85 7.33 1.04
C GLN A 283 39.60 8.21 0.97
N MET A 284 38.41 7.71 1.33
CA MET A 284 37.21 8.51 1.55
C MET A 284 36.82 8.38 3.03
N VAL A 285 37.57 9.06 3.90
CA VAL A 285 37.20 9.19 5.31
C VAL A 285 35.94 10.04 5.36
N PHE A 286 34.79 9.42 5.60
CA PHE A 286 33.61 10.17 6.02
C PHE A 286 34.00 10.94 7.29
N PRO A 287 33.64 12.24 7.42
CA PRO A 287 33.83 12.96 8.67
C PRO A 287 33.27 12.14 9.84
N GLU A 288 34.02 12.03 10.94
CA GLU A 288 33.59 11.27 12.13
C GLU A 288 32.19 11.69 12.61
N SER A 289 31.85 12.97 12.43
CA SER A 289 30.53 13.53 12.71
C SER A 289 29.40 12.85 11.93
N ILE A 290 29.61 12.46 10.68
CA ILE A 290 28.59 11.80 9.84
C ILE A 290 28.37 10.35 10.31
N SER A 291 29.46 9.61 10.55
CA SER A 291 29.37 8.24 11.06
C SER A 291 28.69 8.19 12.44
N GLN A 292 29.00 9.17 13.31
CA GLN A 292 28.34 9.33 14.60
C GLN A 292 26.84 9.63 14.43
N THR A 293 26.48 10.54 13.52
CA THR A 293 25.09 10.90 13.23
C THR A 293 24.29 9.69 12.75
N TRP A 294 24.82 8.90 11.81
CA TRP A 294 24.14 7.69 11.32
C TRP A 294 24.05 6.60 12.38
N THR A 295 25.09 6.46 13.21
CA THR A 295 25.07 5.51 14.34
C THR A 295 23.96 5.88 15.33
N GLU A 296 23.89 7.15 15.73
CA GLU A 296 22.85 7.66 16.62
C GLU A 296 21.47 7.47 15.99
N ALA A 297 21.28 7.86 14.73
CA ALA A 297 20.00 7.70 14.04
C ALA A 297 19.57 6.22 13.92
N THR A 298 20.51 5.30 13.68
CA THR A 298 20.26 3.86 13.65
C THR A 298 19.78 3.36 15.01
N LEU A 299 20.48 3.73 16.09
CA LEU A 299 20.15 3.31 17.45
C LEU A 299 18.81 3.89 17.91
N VAL A 300 18.55 5.16 17.61
CA VAL A 300 17.27 5.82 17.90
C VAL A 300 16.14 5.11 17.16
N ALA A 301 16.32 4.77 15.88
CA ALA A 301 15.30 4.05 15.13
C ALA A 301 15.03 2.64 15.70
N ALA A 302 16.08 1.89 16.04
CA ALA A 302 15.95 0.57 16.66
C ALA A 302 15.25 0.65 18.03
N MET A 303 15.64 1.61 18.87
CA MET A 303 15.03 1.82 20.19
C MET A 303 13.55 2.19 20.07
N ASN A 304 13.18 3.09 19.17
CA ASN A 304 11.77 3.45 18.98
C ASN A 304 10.94 2.29 18.42
N CYS A 305 11.51 1.46 17.54
CA CYS A 305 10.83 0.24 17.09
C CYS A 305 10.50 -0.69 18.27
N LEU A 306 11.45 -0.89 19.20
CA LEU A 306 11.24 -1.68 20.42
C LEU A 306 10.21 -1.03 21.35
N LEU A 307 10.28 0.30 21.53
CA LEU A 307 9.33 1.04 22.36
C LEU A 307 7.90 0.90 21.83
N VAL A 308 7.68 1.05 20.53
CA VAL A 308 6.36 0.83 19.92
C VAL A 308 5.89 -0.59 20.18
N PHE A 309 6.73 -1.59 19.90
CA PHE A 309 6.39 -3.00 20.08
C PHE A 309 5.95 -3.32 21.52
N VAL A 310 6.73 -2.86 22.51
CA VAL A 310 6.48 -3.12 23.93
C VAL A 310 5.30 -2.30 24.48
N SER A 311 5.27 -1.00 24.20
CA SER A 311 4.31 -0.08 24.83
C SER A 311 2.89 -0.20 24.25
N GLU A 312 2.76 -0.57 22.98
CA GLU A 312 1.46 -0.69 22.32
C GLU A 312 0.91 -2.12 22.37
N GLY A 313 1.60 -3.03 23.07
CA GLY A 313 1.14 -4.41 23.28
C GLY A 313 0.96 -5.15 21.96
N VAL A 314 1.85 -4.90 21.01
CA VAL A 314 1.69 -5.37 19.63
C VAL A 314 1.78 -6.90 19.59
N VAL A 315 0.67 -7.55 19.27
CA VAL A 315 0.63 -9.00 19.03
C VAL A 315 1.10 -9.28 17.60
N PRO A 316 2.19 -10.05 17.40
CA PRO A 316 2.70 -10.35 16.06
C PRO A 316 1.65 -10.97 15.13
N GLU A 317 0.76 -11.79 15.68
CA GLU A 317 -0.32 -12.44 14.96
C GLU A 317 -1.34 -11.42 14.43
N ASP A 318 -1.68 -10.37 15.18
CA ASP A 318 -2.60 -9.32 14.74
C ASP A 318 -2.01 -8.43 13.64
N ILE A 319 -0.68 -8.31 13.57
CA ILE A 319 0.01 -7.65 12.45
C ILE A 319 -0.04 -8.53 11.19
N MET A 320 0.16 -9.83 11.36
CA MET A 320 0.34 -10.79 10.27
C MET A 320 -0.99 -11.31 9.70
N THR A 321 -2.04 -11.42 10.52
CA THR A 321 -3.39 -11.91 10.11
C THR A 321 -4.26 -10.86 9.41
N ASN A 322 -3.88 -9.58 9.52
CA ASN A 322 -4.46 -8.44 8.78
C ASN A 322 -3.66 -8.09 7.51
N ARG A 323 -2.96 -9.07 6.93
CA ARG A 323 -2.48 -9.03 5.54
C ARG A 323 -3.62 -9.38 4.59
#